data_AF-A0A2V9CRA0-F1
#
_entry.id   AF-A0A2V9CRA0-F1
#
_cell.length_a   1.000
_cell.length_b   1.000
_cell.length_c   1.000
_cell.angle_alpha   90.00
_cell.angle_beta   90.00
_cell.angle_gamma   90.00
#
_symmetry.space_group_name_H-M   'P 1'
#
loop_
_entity.id
_entity.type
_entity.pdbx_description
1 polymer ?
#
loop_
_entity_poly.entity_id
_entity_poly.type
_entity_poly.pdbx_seq_one_letter_code
_entity_poly.pdbx_strand_id
1 'polypeptide(L)'
;MDFHNVAYRIVVPTLQRCGVCRKLNDDHGEADHVYKVDESLPKWYGWYALRRGVGTAVADRSNSLAAKGLLRHSSVGTTERHYIKDVRESTLEAMKMLETLCDPVQPRRDKAELSD
;
A
#
# COMPACT_ATOMS: atom_id res chain seq x y z
N MET A 1 21.94 -1.51 -14.08
CA MET A 1 21.42 -2.23 -12.90
C MET A 1 20.60 -3.39 -13.40
N ASP A 2 20.94 -4.62 -13.04
CA ASP A 2 20.20 -5.80 -13.49
C ASP A 2 19.05 -6.09 -12.53
N PHE A 3 17.82 -5.85 -12.98
CA PHE A 3 16.61 -6.02 -12.19
C PHE A 3 16.31 -7.48 -11.85
N HIS A 4 16.77 -8.44 -12.64
CA HIS A 4 16.62 -9.85 -12.31
C HIS A 4 17.48 -10.19 -11.09
N ASN A 5 18.74 -9.74 -11.11
CA ASN A 5 19.67 -9.92 -10.00
C ASN A 5 19.22 -9.18 -8.72
N VAL A 6 18.65 -7.98 -8.83
CA VAL A 6 18.10 -7.27 -7.66
C VAL A 6 16.90 -8.02 -7.07
N ALA A 7 16.00 -8.53 -7.90
CA ALA A 7 14.84 -9.28 -7.43
C ALA A 7 15.26 -10.53 -6.65
N TYR A 8 16.18 -11.30 -7.23
CA TYR A 8 16.63 -12.57 -6.65
C TYR A 8 17.48 -12.39 -5.38
N ARG A 9 18.36 -11.38 -5.35
CA ARG A 9 19.30 -11.23 -4.23
C ARG A 9 18.73 -10.45 -3.05
N ILE A 10 17.76 -9.57 -3.29
CA ILE A 10 17.27 -8.64 -2.27
C ILE A 10 15.78 -8.83 -2.01
N VAL A 11 14.95 -8.73 -3.05
CA VAL A 11 13.49 -8.64 -2.88
C VAL A 11 12.90 -9.97 -2.43
N VAL A 12 13.20 -11.05 -3.15
CA VAL A 12 12.65 -12.38 -2.85
C VAL A 12 13.09 -12.87 -1.45
N PRO A 13 14.38 -12.83 -1.08
CA PRO A 13 14.81 -13.22 0.27
C PRO A 13 14.13 -12.38 1.36
N THR A 14 14.00 -11.06 1.13
CA THR A 14 13.36 -10.15 2.09
C THR A 14 11.89 -10.51 2.35
N LEU A 15 11.18 -10.99 1.34
CA LEU A 15 9.79 -11.43 1.47
C LEU A 15 9.66 -12.86 1.99
N GLN A 16 10.69 -13.69 1.82
CA GLN A 16 10.76 -15.07 2.30
C GLN A 16 11.36 -15.18 3.70
N ARG A 17 10.78 -14.43 4.65
CA ARG A 17 11.15 -14.50 6.06
C ARG A 17 10.23 -15.44 6.84
N CYS A 18 10.76 -16.03 7.90
CA CYS A 18 9.93 -16.84 8.77
C CYS A 18 8.92 -15.97 9.55
N GLY A 19 7.67 -16.43 9.67
CA GLY A 19 6.63 -15.79 10.47
C GLY A 19 6.88 -15.85 11.99
N VAL A 20 7.75 -16.75 12.45
CA VAL A 20 8.06 -16.92 13.89
C VAL A 20 9.31 -16.12 14.26
N CYS A 21 10.49 -16.47 13.73
CA CYS A 21 11.76 -15.84 14.11
C CYS A 21 12.17 -14.65 13.22
N ARG A 22 11.42 -14.33 12.16
CA ARG A 22 11.70 -13.25 11.19
C ARG A 22 13.02 -13.39 10.40
N LYS A 23 13.80 -14.45 10.64
CA LYS A 23 15.01 -14.76 9.87
C LYS A 23 14.67 -15.07 8.41
N LEU A 24 15.61 -14.78 7.51
CA LEU A 24 15.53 -15.19 6.12
C LEU A 24 15.53 -16.71 6.03
N ASN A 25 14.97 -17.27 4.96
CA ASN A 25 14.97 -18.71 4.73
C ASN A 25 16.39 -19.31 4.82
N ASP A 26 17.38 -18.62 4.25
CA ASP A 26 18.77 -19.09 4.23
C ASP A 26 19.44 -19.07 5.62
N ASP A 27 19.05 -18.14 6.49
CA ASP A 27 19.58 -18.00 7.86
C ASP A 27 18.76 -18.79 8.90
N HIS A 28 17.77 -19.55 8.46
CA HIS A 28 16.82 -20.25 9.34
C HIS A 28 17.36 -21.57 9.92
N GLY A 29 18.44 -22.12 9.36
CA GLY A 29 18.90 -23.50 9.63
C GLY A 29 19.19 -23.86 11.10
N GLU A 30 19.40 -22.87 11.97
CA GLU A 30 19.67 -23.07 13.41
C GLU A 30 18.46 -22.79 14.32
N ALA A 31 17.27 -22.56 13.76
CA ALA A 31 16.08 -22.28 14.55
C ALA A 31 15.49 -23.56 15.17
N ASP A 32 15.00 -23.45 16.41
CA ASP A 32 14.30 -24.52 17.15
C ASP A 32 12.86 -24.77 16.63
N HIS A 33 12.55 -24.32 15.41
CA HIS A 33 11.23 -24.50 14.82
C HIS A 33 11.30 -24.64 13.30
N VAL A 34 10.26 -25.26 12.74
CA VAL A 34 10.12 -25.41 11.29
C VAL A 34 9.94 -24.05 10.62
N TYR A 35 10.53 -23.88 9.44
CA TYR A 35 10.34 -22.68 8.63
C TYR A 35 8.88 -22.58 8.17
N LYS A 36 8.23 -21.47 8.52
CA LYS A 36 6.93 -21.08 8.00
C LYS A 36 7.04 -19.67 7.42
N VAL A 37 6.68 -19.47 6.15
CA VAL A 37 6.66 -18.15 5.51
C VAL A 37 5.75 -17.21 6.30
N ASP A 38 6.21 -15.98 6.53
CA ASP A 38 5.38 -14.93 7.10
C ASP A 38 4.24 -14.56 6.13
N GLU A 39 3.02 -14.97 6.48
CA GLU A 39 1.81 -14.70 5.69
C GLU A 39 1.38 -13.22 5.73
N SER A 40 1.93 -12.41 6.65
CA SER A 40 1.67 -10.96 6.67
C SER A 40 2.43 -10.21 5.56
N LEU A 41 3.48 -10.82 5.00
CA LEU A 41 4.23 -10.25 3.88
C LEU A 41 3.60 -10.64 2.54
N PRO A 42 3.58 -9.72 1.56
CA PRO A 42 3.09 -10.02 0.23
C PRO A 42 4.03 -11.00 -0.48
N LYS A 43 3.45 -11.90 -1.27
CA LYS A 43 4.22 -12.78 -2.16
C LYS A 43 4.81 -11.98 -3.33
N TRP A 44 6.01 -12.36 -3.78
CA TRP A 44 6.62 -11.75 -4.95
C TRP A 44 5.95 -12.24 -6.23
N TYR A 45 5.40 -11.30 -7.02
CA TYR A 45 4.76 -11.56 -8.32
C TYR A 45 5.46 -10.84 -9.48
N GLY A 46 6.72 -10.43 -9.28
CA GLY A 46 7.51 -9.72 -10.27
C GLY A 46 7.38 -8.20 -10.24
N TRP A 47 8.17 -7.56 -11.09
CA TRP A 47 8.34 -6.09 -11.11
C TRP A 47 7.07 -5.33 -11.46
N TYR A 48 6.20 -5.91 -12.28
CA TYR A 48 4.91 -5.29 -12.60
C TYR A 48 4.01 -5.19 -11.36
N ALA A 49 3.94 -6.27 -10.56
CA ALA A 49 3.17 -6.26 -9.31
C ALA A 49 3.73 -5.26 -8.31
N LEU A 50 5.07 -5.14 -8.20
CA LEU A 50 5.70 -4.10 -7.37
C LEU A 50 5.33 -2.69 -7.84
N ARG A 51 5.47 -2.40 -9.14
CA ARG A 51 5.13 -1.09 -9.70
C ARG A 51 3.66 -0.74 -9.50
N ARG A 52 2.77 -1.73 -9.63
CA ARG A 52 1.34 -1.58 -9.34
C ARG A 52 1.09 -1.30 -7.86
N GLY A 53 1.77 -2.00 -6.95
CA GLY A 53 1.68 -1.75 -5.51
C GLY A 53 2.12 -0.33 -5.15
N VAL A 54 3.25 0.12 -5.70
CA VAL A 54 3.75 1.50 -5.51
C VAL A 54 2.77 2.53 -6.08
N GLY A 55 2.26 2.30 -7.29
CA GLY A 55 1.28 3.20 -7.93
C GLY A 55 0.01 3.36 -7.11
N THR A 56 -0.55 2.24 -6.64
CA THR A 56 -1.75 2.21 -5.78
C THR A 56 -1.47 2.95 -4.47
N ALA A 57 -0.39 2.61 -3.77
CA ALA A 57 -0.08 3.18 -2.46
C ALA A 57 0.25 4.69 -2.48
N VAL A 58 0.69 5.22 -3.63
CA VAL A 58 0.90 6.66 -3.83
C VAL A 58 -0.39 7.36 -4.22
N ALA A 59 -1.25 6.72 -5.02
CA ALA A 59 -2.57 7.26 -5.34
C ALA A 59 -3.44 7.37 -4.08
N ASP A 60 -3.45 6.34 -3.23
CA ASP A 60 -4.23 6.31 -1.98
C ASP A 60 -3.78 7.41 -0.99
N ARG A 61 -2.47 7.67 -0.89
CA ARG A 61 -1.92 8.70 0.02
C ARG A 61 -1.93 10.11 -0.58
N SER A 62 -2.13 10.25 -1.89
CA SER A 62 -2.01 11.54 -2.57
C SER A 62 -3.05 11.62 -3.69
N ASN A 63 -2.65 11.37 -4.95
CA ASN A 63 -3.56 11.35 -6.08
C ASN A 63 -2.93 10.64 -7.28
N SER A 64 -3.75 10.33 -8.29
CA SER A 64 -3.32 9.69 -9.54
C SER A 64 -2.23 10.47 -10.29
N LEU A 65 -2.17 11.81 -10.16
CA LEU A 65 -1.17 12.64 -10.84
C LEU A 65 0.23 12.49 -10.22
N ALA A 66 0.30 12.40 -8.88
CA ALA A 66 1.54 12.10 -8.15
C ALA A 66 2.04 10.70 -8.51
N ALA A 67 1.14 9.70 -8.55
CA ALA A 67 1.48 8.35 -8.99
C ALA A 67 1.99 8.32 -10.44
N LYS A 68 1.35 9.06 -11.36
CA LYS A 68 1.80 9.22 -12.74
C LYS A 68 3.21 9.81 -12.81
N GLY A 69 3.46 10.88 -12.07
CA GLY A 69 4.75 11.56 -12.01
C GLY A 69 5.86 10.65 -11.51
N LEU A 70 5.61 9.92 -10.42
CA LEU A 70 6.56 8.97 -9.84
C LEU A 70 6.91 7.83 -10.81
N LEU A 71 5.90 7.26 -11.47
CA LEU A 71 6.07 6.16 -12.43
C LEU A 71 6.53 6.63 -13.82
N ARG A 72 6.58 7.95 -14.05
CA ARG A 72 6.95 8.60 -15.31
C ARG A 72 6.06 8.18 -16.49
N HIS A 73 4.77 7.96 -16.24
CA HIS A 73 3.83 7.66 -17.31
C HIS A 73 3.48 8.92 -18.09
N SER A 74 3.26 8.76 -19.40
CA SER A 74 2.82 9.85 -20.26
C SER A 74 1.42 10.35 -19.87
N SER A 75 0.50 9.42 -19.57
CA SER A 75 -0.90 9.71 -19.25
C SER A 75 -1.32 9.25 -17.84
N VAL A 76 -2.21 10.02 -17.21
CA VAL A 76 -2.83 9.64 -15.93
C VAL A 76 -3.72 8.41 -16.12
N GLY A 77 -4.47 8.34 -17.22
CA GLY A 77 -5.35 7.20 -17.53
C GLY A 77 -4.63 5.85 -17.63
N THR A 78 -3.38 5.82 -18.12
CA THR A 78 -2.54 4.60 -18.08
C THR A 78 -2.23 4.18 -16.64
N THR A 79 -2.00 5.14 -15.76
CA THR A 79 -1.70 4.90 -14.35
C THR A 79 -2.92 4.34 -13.63
N GLU A 80 -4.08 4.97 -13.81
CA GLU A 80 -5.34 4.53 -13.21
C GLU A 80 -5.73 3.12 -13.65
N ARG A 81 -5.69 2.82 -14.96
CA ARG A 81 -6.13 1.52 -15.48
C ARG A 81 -5.23 0.35 -15.10
N HIS A 82 -3.91 0.56 -15.06
CA HIS A 82 -2.95 -0.55 -14.99
C HIS A 82 -2.22 -0.62 -13.65
N TYR A 83 -1.96 0.53 -13.03
CA TYR A 83 -1.05 0.67 -11.89
C TYR A 83 -1.74 1.05 -10.59
N ILE A 84 -3.00 1.50 -10.62
CA ILE A 84 -3.84 1.66 -9.44
C ILE A 84 -4.76 0.44 -9.37
N LYS A 85 -4.79 -0.22 -8.22
CA LYS A 85 -5.69 -1.34 -7.95
C LYS A 85 -6.79 -0.82 -7.04
N ASP A 86 -8.04 -0.92 -7.49
CA ASP A 86 -9.18 -0.64 -6.62
C ASP A 86 -9.17 -1.62 -5.44
N VAL A 87 -9.07 -1.07 -4.23
CA VAL A 87 -9.17 -1.82 -2.99
C VAL A 87 -10.59 -1.60 -2.46
N ARG A 88 -11.30 -2.69 -2.12
CA ARG A 88 -12.67 -2.60 -1.60
C ARG A 88 -12.74 -1.70 -0.36
N GLU A 89 -11.68 -1.68 0.42
CA GLU A 89 -11.51 -0.83 1.60
C GLU A 89 -11.52 0.66 1.26
N SER A 90 -10.85 1.10 0.18
CA SER A 90 -10.89 2.51 -0.22
C SER A 90 -12.28 2.95 -0.69
N THR A 91 -13.06 2.05 -1.30
CA THR A 91 -14.48 2.30 -1.59
C THR A 91 -15.32 2.41 -0.32
N LEU A 92 -15.12 1.51 0.65
CA LEU A 92 -15.84 1.56 1.93
C LEU A 92 -15.49 2.82 2.73
N GLU A 93 -14.22 3.22 2.77
CA GLU A 93 -13.77 4.46 3.39
C GLU A 93 -14.37 5.69 2.71
N ALA A 94 -14.38 5.72 1.37
CA ALA A 94 -14.99 6.80 0.61
C ALA A 94 -16.50 6.90 0.84
N MET A 95 -17.22 5.78 0.91
CA MET A 95 -18.65 5.78 1.26
C MET A 95 -18.88 6.28 2.68
N LYS A 96 -18.08 5.84 3.66
CA LYS A 96 -18.17 6.34 5.04
C LYS A 96 -17.89 7.85 5.14
N MET A 97 -16.95 8.35 4.36
CA MET A 97 -16.67 9.79 4.27
C MET A 97 -17.86 10.55 3.67
N LEU A 98 -18.46 10.03 2.59
CA LEU A 98 -19.65 10.61 1.98
C LEU A 98 -20.85 10.59 2.94
N GLU A 99 -21.07 9.49 3.66
CA GLU A 99 -22.09 9.38 4.71
C GLU A 99 -21.89 10.48 5.77
N THR A 100 -20.65 10.67 6.24
CA THR A 100 -20.31 11.71 7.22
C THR A 100 -20.56 13.14 6.70
N LEU A 101 -20.26 13.40 5.43
CA LEU A 101 -20.44 14.73 4.82
C LEU A 101 -21.90 15.03 4.47
N CYS A 102 -22.68 14.01 4.14
CA CYS A 102 -24.09 14.12 3.76
C CYS A 102 -25.04 13.97 4.96
N ASP A 103 -24.56 13.56 6.13
CA ASP A 103 -25.37 13.47 7.35
C ASP A 103 -25.74 14.89 7.83
N PRO A 104 -27.03 15.27 7.86
CA PRO A 104 -27.45 16.60 8.25
C PRO A 104 -27.49 16.71 9.78
N VAL A 105 -26.33 16.70 10.44
CA VAL A 105 -26.21 17.08 11.85
C VAL A 105 -25.04 18.05 12.04
N GLN A 106 -25.31 19.32 11.71
CA GLN A 106 -24.58 20.45 12.26
C GLN A 106 -25.42 21.07 13.38
N PRO A 107 -25.09 20.90 14.67
CA PRO A 107 -25.42 21.93 15.63
C PRO A 107 -24.51 23.12 15.31
N ARG A 108 -25.14 24.23 14.89
CA ARG A 108 -24.51 25.55 14.75
C ARG A 108 -23.57 25.78 15.94
N ARG A 109 -22.30 26.09 15.69
CA ARG A 109 -21.45 26.69 16.72
C ARG A 109 -22.05 28.05 17.05
N ASP A 110 -22.86 28.09 18.10
CA ASP A 110 -23.35 29.31 18.70
C ASP A 110 -22.13 30.14 19.12
N LYS A 111 -22.08 31.38 18.62
CA LYS A 111 -21.16 32.40 19.12
C LYS A 111 -21.57 32.72 20.56
N ALA A 112 -20.88 32.10 21.52
CA ALA A 112 -20.86 32.53 22.90
C ALA A 112 -19.39 32.55 23.36
N GLU A 113 -18.65 33.59 22.95
CA GLU A 113 -17.58 34.13 23.80
C GLU A 113 -18.14 35.38 24.46
N LEU A 114 -18.36 35.24 25.75
CA LEU A 114 -18.90 36.19 26.72
C LEU A 114 -17.74 37.04 27.27
N SER A 115 -18.04 38.33 27.46
CA SER A 115 -17.46 39.27 28.43
C SER A 115 -15.95 39.57 28.43
N ASP A 116 -15.63 40.83 28.11
CA ASP A 116 -15.19 41.81 29.12
C ASP A 116 -16.12 43.03 29.03
#